data_AF-A0A0K8V095-F1
#
_entry.id   AF-A0A0K8V095-F1
#
_cell.length_a   1.000
_cell.length_b   1.000
_cell.length_c   1.000
_cell.angle_alpha   90.00
_cell.angle_beta   90.00
_cell.angle_gamma   90.00
#
_symmetry.space_group_name_H-M   'P 1'
#
loop_
_entity.id
_entity.type
_entity.pdbx_description
1 polymer ?
#
loop_
_entity_poly.entity_id
_entity_poly.type
_entity_poly.pdbx_seq_one_letter_code
_entity_poly.pdbx_strand_id
1 'polypeptide(L)'
;MFKTFPGIAETYVVCSDTMGSVFTASPIGGMVVISGTGSNALLRNPDGSTYTCGGWGHFMGDEGSAFYIAHRAMKIVFDDMDNLRKSPYPVESLWKVIKQHFNVDTRFDLLPHCYANFDKPFFASLC
;
A
#
# COMPACT_ATOMS: atom_id res chain seq x y z
N MET A 1 -11.06 -19.68 -17.40
CA MET A 1 -11.76 -19.98 -16.12
C MET A 1 -12.85 -21.05 -16.25
N PHE A 2 -13.59 -21.16 -17.36
CA PHE A 2 -14.70 -22.13 -17.49
C PHE A 2 -14.33 -23.58 -17.89
N LYS A 3 -13.06 -23.90 -18.14
CA LYS A 3 -12.69 -25.21 -18.69
C LYS A 3 -12.62 -26.34 -17.68
N THR A 4 -12.49 -26.04 -16.39
CA THR A 4 -12.12 -27.05 -15.39
C THR A 4 -13.31 -27.52 -14.55
N PHE A 5 -14.32 -26.68 -14.31
CA PHE A 5 -15.51 -27.02 -13.51
C PHE A 5 -16.77 -26.25 -13.98
N PRO A 6 -17.36 -26.62 -15.13
CA PRO A 6 -18.61 -26.01 -15.57
C PRO A 6 -19.74 -26.33 -14.57
N GLY A 7 -20.42 -25.30 -14.04
CA GLY A 7 -21.61 -25.45 -13.19
C GLY A 7 -21.42 -25.26 -11.68
N ILE A 8 -20.29 -24.73 -11.19
CA ILE A 8 -20.05 -24.55 -9.75
C ILE A 8 -20.89 -23.42 -9.10
N ALA A 9 -21.37 -22.47 -9.90
CA ALA A 9 -22.17 -21.35 -9.42
C ALA A 9 -23.24 -20.98 -10.46
N GLU A 10 -24.46 -20.74 -9.99
CA GLU A 10 -25.55 -20.19 -10.81
C GLU A 10 -25.34 -18.70 -11.08
N THR A 11 -24.79 -17.97 -10.11
CA THR A 11 -24.50 -16.53 -10.19
C THR A 11 -23.19 -16.18 -9.47
N TYR A 12 -22.55 -15.08 -9.87
CA TYR A 12 -21.36 -14.56 -9.24
C TYR A 12 -21.40 -13.03 -9.19
N VAL A 13 -20.82 -12.44 -8.14
CA VAL A 13 -20.67 -11.00 -7.97
C VAL A 13 -19.21 -10.70 -7.67
N VAL A 14 -18.62 -9.78 -8.43
CA VAL A 14 -17.28 -9.25 -8.17
C VAL A 14 -17.42 -7.82 -7.70
N CYS A 15 -16.83 -7.50 -6.55
CA CYS A 15 -16.82 -6.16 -5.99
C CYS A 15 -15.47 -5.86 -5.33
N SER A 16 -15.24 -4.59 -4.97
CA SER A 16 -14.05 -4.18 -4.23
C SER A 16 -14.10 -4.72 -2.79
N ASP A 17 -12.92 -5.02 -2.27
CA ASP A 17 -12.62 -5.23 -0.85
C ASP A 17 -13.28 -4.21 0.10
N THR A 18 -13.35 -2.94 -0.32
CA THR A 18 -14.03 -1.88 0.44
C THR A 18 -15.53 -2.13 0.60
N MET A 19 -16.23 -2.58 -0.44
CA MET A 19 -17.67 -2.83 -0.40
C MET A 19 -18.00 -4.02 0.50
N GLY A 20 -17.23 -5.11 0.39
CA GLY A 20 -17.37 -6.26 1.30
C GLY A 20 -17.17 -5.86 2.76
N SER A 21 -16.16 -5.02 3.04
CA SER A 21 -15.87 -4.51 4.38
C SER A 21 -17.01 -3.65 4.93
N VAL A 22 -17.56 -2.72 4.13
CA VAL A 22 -18.72 -1.90 4.52
C VAL A 22 -19.93 -2.78 4.85
N PHE A 23 -20.29 -3.72 3.97
CA PHE A 23 -21.48 -4.54 4.16
C PHE A 23 -21.36 -5.59 5.26
N THR A 24 -20.13 -5.97 5.62
CA THR A 24 -19.90 -6.79 6.82
C THR A 24 -20.34 -6.05 8.08
N ALA A 25 -20.11 -4.73 8.14
CA ALA A 25 -20.43 -3.91 9.29
C ALA A 25 -21.86 -3.32 9.26
N SER A 26 -22.39 -2.99 8.08
CA SER A 26 -23.68 -2.31 7.94
C SER A 26 -24.39 -2.65 6.62
N PRO A 27 -25.64 -3.14 6.64
CA PRO A 27 -26.39 -3.46 5.44
C PRO A 27 -26.90 -2.23 4.68
N ILE A 28 -26.90 -1.04 5.30
CA ILE A 28 -27.41 0.22 4.72
C ILE A 28 -26.29 1.15 4.22
N GLY A 29 -25.05 0.68 4.16
CA GLY A 29 -23.90 1.49 3.81
C GLY A 29 -23.15 2.06 5.02
N GLY A 30 -22.14 2.87 4.75
CA GLY A 30 -21.18 3.37 5.72
C GLY A 30 -19.90 3.85 5.04
N MET A 31 -18.87 4.14 5.83
CA MET A 31 -17.56 4.51 5.33
C MET A 31 -16.52 3.48 5.78
N VAL A 32 -15.58 3.15 4.89
CA VAL A 32 -14.41 2.33 5.19
C VAL A 32 -13.15 3.10 4.84
N VAL A 33 -12.14 2.96 5.69
CA VAL A 33 -10.78 3.43 5.44
C VAL A 33 -9.85 2.25 5.66
N ILE A 34 -9.18 1.83 4.60
CA ILE A 34 -8.21 0.75 4.58
C ILE A 34 -6.81 1.37 4.64
N SER A 35 -5.99 0.90 5.57
CA SER A 35 -4.54 1.12 5.57
C SER A 35 -3.84 -0.20 5.91
N GLY A 36 -3.30 -0.84 4.89
CA GLY A 36 -2.46 -2.03 4.98
C GLY A 36 -1.24 -1.84 4.08
N THR A 37 -0.91 -2.84 3.24
CA THR A 37 0.13 -2.67 2.21
C THR A 37 -0.18 -1.52 1.23
N GLY A 38 -1.46 -1.28 0.95
CA GLY A 38 -1.96 -0.08 0.26
C GLY A 38 -3.01 0.64 1.09
N SER A 39 -3.62 1.70 0.56
CA SER A 39 -4.69 2.42 1.23
C SER A 39 -5.84 2.77 0.31
N ASN A 40 -7.05 2.84 0.87
CA ASN A 40 -8.26 3.19 0.14
C ASN A 40 -9.34 3.72 1.10
N ALA A 41 -10.17 4.65 0.65
CA ALA A 41 -11.34 5.09 1.37
C ALA A 41 -12.57 5.04 0.47
N LEU A 42 -13.67 4.49 0.98
CA LEU A 42 -14.96 4.44 0.30
C LEU A 42 -16.08 4.84 1.25
N LEU A 43 -16.99 5.69 0.77
CA LEU A 43 -18.27 6.00 1.37
C LEU A 43 -19.39 5.37 0.52
N ARG A 44 -20.32 4.68 1.17
CA ARG A 44 -21.58 4.20 0.61
C ARG A 44 -22.73 4.82 1.40
N ASN A 45 -23.51 5.69 0.77
CA ASN A 45 -24.70 6.26 1.41
C ASN A 45 -25.89 5.27 1.35
N PRO A 46 -26.90 5.44 2.22
CA PRO A 46 -28.11 4.62 2.20
C PRO A 46 -28.90 4.67 0.88
N ASP A 47 -28.78 5.76 0.13
CA ASP A 47 -29.55 5.99 -1.10
C ASP A 47 -29.06 5.22 -2.33
N GLY A 48 -27.83 4.69 -2.33
CA GLY A 48 -27.25 4.17 -3.56
C GLY A 48 -25.87 4.71 -3.90
N SER A 49 -25.57 5.94 -3.50
CA SER A 49 -24.41 6.67 -3.95
C SER A 49 -23.11 6.19 -3.29
N THR A 50 -22.04 6.18 -4.08
CA THR A 50 -20.69 5.79 -3.68
C THR A 50 -19.70 6.89 -3.99
N TYR A 51 -18.78 7.15 -3.06
CA TYR A 51 -17.67 8.09 -3.23
C TYR A 51 -16.38 7.43 -2.76
N THR A 52 -15.28 7.69 -3.45
CA THR A 52 -13.98 7.09 -3.14
C THR A 52 -12.88 8.14 -3.07
N CYS A 53 -11.84 7.86 -2.29
CA CYS A 53 -10.62 8.65 -2.23
C CYS A 53 -9.41 7.71 -2.07
N GLY A 54 -8.38 7.88 -2.89
CA GLY A 54 -7.25 6.97 -2.94
C GLY A 54 -7.59 5.65 -3.64
N GLY A 55 -6.89 4.57 -3.29
CA GLY A 55 -7.05 3.27 -3.96
C GLY A 55 -6.36 3.17 -5.33
N TRP A 56 -5.54 4.15 -5.71
CA TRP A 56 -4.84 4.20 -7.00
C TRP A 56 -3.56 3.35 -7.06
N GLY A 57 -3.16 2.77 -5.92
CA GLY A 57 -1.95 1.98 -5.79
C GLY A 57 -0.67 2.82 -5.67
N HIS A 58 0.41 2.14 -5.35
CA HIS A 58 1.68 2.72 -4.93
C HIS A 58 2.36 3.69 -5.91
N PHE A 59 2.02 3.60 -7.20
CA PHE A 59 2.59 4.49 -8.21
C PHE A 59 1.91 5.86 -8.23
N MET A 60 0.61 5.92 -7.90
CA MET A 60 -0.23 7.12 -8.03
C MET A 60 -0.89 7.56 -6.71
N GLY A 61 -0.59 6.91 -5.59
CA GLY A 61 -1.18 7.21 -4.29
C GLY A 61 -0.71 6.25 -3.20
N ASP A 62 -1.66 5.59 -2.54
CA ASP A 62 -1.46 4.77 -1.33
C ASP A 62 -0.98 5.57 -0.10
N GLU A 63 -1.25 6.88 -0.05
CA GLU A 63 -0.92 7.70 1.11
C GLU A 63 -1.49 7.12 2.40
N GLY A 64 -0.65 7.07 3.45
CA GLY A 64 -1.00 6.50 4.74
C GLY A 64 -0.91 4.98 4.83
N SER A 65 -0.60 4.27 3.74
CA SER A 65 -0.31 2.83 3.76
C SER A 65 1.09 2.52 4.30
N ALA A 66 1.32 1.26 4.64
CA ALA A 66 2.65 0.76 5.01
C ALA A 66 3.68 0.93 3.88
N PHE A 67 3.28 0.72 2.61
CA PHE A 67 4.16 1.01 1.47
C PHE A 67 4.58 2.49 1.44
N TYR A 68 3.61 3.41 1.61
CA TYR A 68 3.88 4.84 1.59
C TYR A 68 4.81 5.26 2.72
N ILE A 69 4.61 4.74 3.93
CA ILE A 69 5.49 4.99 5.08
C ILE A 69 6.91 4.50 4.78
N ALA A 70 7.06 3.25 4.31
CA ALA A 70 8.36 2.68 3.97
C ALA A 70 9.08 3.43 2.85
N HIS A 71 8.37 3.80 1.79
CA HIS A 71 8.90 4.58 0.68
C HIS A 71 9.36 5.97 1.15
N ARG A 72 8.57 6.65 1.99
CA ARG A 72 8.94 7.95 2.56
C ARG A 72 10.17 7.85 3.45
N ALA A 73 10.27 6.81 4.26
CA ALA A 73 11.44 6.54 5.09
C ALA A 73 12.72 6.43 4.24
N MET A 74 12.70 5.61 3.20
CA MET A 74 13.84 5.50 2.28
C MET A 74 14.15 6.81 1.56
N LYS A 75 13.12 7.52 1.08
CA LYS A 75 13.32 8.79 0.38
C LYS A 75 13.97 9.85 1.27
N ILE A 76 13.59 9.91 2.54
CA ILE A 76 14.23 10.82 3.53
C ILE A 76 15.72 10.50 3.68
N VAL A 77 16.09 9.22 3.80
CA VAL A 77 17.50 8.81 3.90
C VAL A 77 18.28 9.20 2.64
N PHE A 78 17.72 8.93 1.46
CA PHE A 78 18.37 9.26 0.19
C PHE A 78 18.59 10.76 0.04
N ASP A 79 17.53 11.55 0.28
CA ASP A 79 17.58 13.01 0.12
C ASP A 79 18.56 13.65 1.11
N ASP A 80 18.64 13.14 2.35
CA ASP A 80 19.59 13.64 3.34
C ASP A 80 21.03 13.33 2.91
N MET A 81 21.31 12.08 2.56
CA MET A 81 22.65 11.63 2.19
C MET A 81 23.16 12.28 0.88
N ASP A 82 22.26 12.59 -0.06
CA ASP A 82 22.59 13.34 -1.28
C ASP A 82 22.67 14.87 -1.07
N ASN A 83 22.40 15.35 0.16
CA ASN A 83 22.33 16.77 0.47
C ASN A 83 21.28 17.52 -0.39
N LEU A 84 20.26 16.81 -0.89
CA LEU A 84 19.17 17.39 -1.68
C LEU A 84 18.12 18.04 -0.78
N ARG A 85 17.74 17.34 0.29
CA ARG A 85 16.86 17.87 1.35
C ARG A 85 17.26 17.24 2.66
N LYS A 86 17.83 18.06 3.55
CA LYS A 86 18.22 17.62 4.89
C LYS A 86 17.02 17.25 5.75
N SER A 87 17.14 16.11 6.41
CA SER A 87 16.18 15.65 7.40
C SER A 87 16.29 16.55 8.64
N PRO A 88 15.17 16.95 9.26
CA PRO A 88 15.19 17.66 10.53
C PRO A 88 15.65 16.77 11.70
N TYR A 89 15.74 15.45 11.50
CA TYR A 89 16.17 14.47 12.50
C TYR A 89 17.29 13.57 11.96
N PRO A 90 18.17 13.03 12.83
CA PRO A 90 19.23 12.10 12.41
C PRO A 90 18.67 10.86 11.68
N VAL A 91 19.31 10.46 10.58
CA VAL A 91 18.83 9.39 9.69
C VAL A 91 19.52 8.05 9.90
N GLU A 92 20.51 7.97 10.79
CA GLU A 92 21.38 6.80 10.97
C GLU A 92 20.61 5.57 11.46
N SER A 93 19.71 5.75 12.42
CA SER A 93 18.86 4.66 12.93
C SER A 93 17.88 4.17 11.86
N LEU A 94 17.32 5.09 11.07
CA LEU A 94 16.42 4.73 9.98
C LEU A 94 17.16 3.96 8.88
N TRP A 95 18.36 4.43 8.51
CA TRP A 95 19.22 3.75 7.56
C TRP A 95 19.63 2.36 8.04
N LYS A 96 19.94 2.20 9.33
CA LYS A 96 20.25 0.90 9.93
C LYS A 96 19.09 -0.09 9.76
N VAL A 97 17.85 0.33 10.03
CA VAL A 97 16.66 -0.53 9.88
C VAL A 97 16.43 -0.90 8.42
N ILE A 98 16.56 0.06 7.49
CA ILE A 98 16.44 -0.20 6.04
C ILE A 98 17.48 -1.23 5.58
N LYS A 99 18.74 -1.07 5.99
CA LYS A 99 19.81 -2.03 5.65
C LYS A 99 19.52 -3.44 6.13
N GLN A 100 19.06 -3.57 7.37
CA GLN A 100 18.71 -4.86 7.95
C GLN A 100 17.52 -5.51 7.25
N HIS A 101 16.49 -4.71 6.93
CA HIS A 101 15.28 -5.20 6.27
C HIS A 101 15.55 -5.72 4.86
N PHE A 102 16.22 -4.91 4.03
CA PHE A 102 16.50 -5.26 2.64
C PHE A 102 17.75 -6.13 2.48
N ASN A 103 18.50 -6.38 3.56
CA ASN A 103 19.79 -7.08 3.55
C ASN A 103 20.79 -6.43 2.58
N VAL A 104 21.07 -5.14 2.82
CA VAL A 104 21.90 -4.29 1.96
C VAL A 104 22.93 -3.49 2.75
N ASP A 105 24.03 -3.08 2.11
CA ASP A 105 25.08 -2.27 2.74
C ASP A 105 25.08 -0.82 2.25
N THR A 106 24.76 -0.61 0.97
CA THR A 106 24.82 0.69 0.30
C THR A 106 23.46 1.08 -0.28
N ARG A 107 23.31 2.35 -0.65
CA ARG A 107 22.11 2.85 -1.34
C ARG A 107 21.93 2.25 -2.74
N PHE A 108 23.01 1.81 -3.39
CA PHE A 108 22.94 1.19 -4.71
C PHE A 108 22.32 -0.21 -4.67
N ASP A 109 22.55 -0.93 -3.58
CA ASP A 109 22.02 -2.27 -3.37
C ASP A 109 20.49 -2.29 -3.23
N LEU A 110 19.85 -1.14 -2.96
CA LEU A 110 18.40 -1.00 -2.94
C LEU A 110 17.75 -0.93 -4.33
N LEU A 111 18.48 -0.55 -5.37
CA LEU A 111 17.90 -0.34 -6.70
C LEU A 111 17.23 -1.61 -7.25
N PRO A 112 17.81 -2.83 -7.13
CA PRO A 112 17.11 -4.06 -7.50
C PRO A 112 15.77 -4.25 -6.79
N HIS A 113 15.66 -3.90 -5.50
CA HIS A 113 14.41 -4.01 -4.73
C HIS A 113 13.36 -2.97 -5.14
N CYS A 114 13.77 -1.84 -5.72
CA CYS A 114 12.87 -0.81 -6.24
C CYS A 114 12.40 -1.08 -7.67
N TYR A 115 13.15 -1.89 -8.42
CA TYR A 115 12.92 -2.12 -9.85
C TYR A 115 12.81 -3.62 -10.17
N ALA A 116 13.93 -4.27 -10.49
CA ALA A 116 13.95 -5.62 -11.08
C ALA A 116 13.27 -6.69 -10.22
N ASN A 117 13.40 -6.57 -8.90
CA ASN A 117 12.91 -7.53 -7.91
C ASN A 117 11.87 -6.88 -6.99
N PHE A 118 11.08 -5.95 -7.53
CA PHE A 118 10.11 -5.21 -6.74
C PHE A 118 9.03 -6.13 -6.14
N ASP A 119 8.96 -6.16 -4.80
CA ASP A 119 7.96 -6.87 -4.02
C ASP A 119 7.30 -5.87 -3.05
N LYS A 120 6.08 -5.43 -3.39
CA LYS A 120 5.36 -4.41 -2.62
C LYS A 120 5.05 -4.86 -1.18
N PRO A 121 4.51 -6.06 -0.92
CA PRO A 121 4.34 -6.57 0.45
C PRO A 121 5.63 -6.57 1.27
N PHE A 122 6.73 -7.08 0.71
CA PHE A 122 8.01 -7.08 1.40
C PHE A 122 8.49 -5.66 1.71
N PHE A 123 8.38 -4.75 0.74
CA PHE A 123 8.73 -3.35 0.90
C PHE A 123 7.92 -2.66 2.00
N ALA A 124 6.60 -2.93 2.04
CA ALA A 124 5.70 -2.38 3.06
C ALA A 124 5.97 -2.93 4.46
N SER A 125 6.49 -4.16 4.59
CA SER A 125 6.79 -4.78 5.88
C SER A 125 8.00 -4.18 6.63
N LEU A 126 8.59 -3.11 6.11
CA LEU A 126 9.59 -2.31 6.81
C LEU A 126 9.01 -1.66 8.10
N CYS A 127 7.70 -1.45 8.16
CA CYS A 127 6.98 -0.86 9.29
C CYS A 127 5.76 -1.68 9.72
#